data_AF-W6QVV4-F1
#
_entry.id   AF-W6QVV4-F1
#
_cell.length_a   1.000
_cell.length_b   1.000
_cell.length_c   1.000
_cell.angle_alpha   90.00
_cell.angle_beta   90.00
_cell.angle_gamma   90.00
#
_symmetry.space_group_name_H-M   'P 1'
#
loop_
_entity.id
_entity.type
_entity.pdbx_description
1 polymer ?
#
loop_
_entity_poly.entity_id
_entity_poly.type
_entity_poly.pdbx_seq_one_letter_code
_entity_poly.pdbx_strand_id
1 'polypeptide(L)'
;MDDNYPLWEKKGRSLQKWIENYRAAGCPYSISTFNLKPRHPDYTVDRTSVHLDAKLLTALNMSNANSTCRKISIRQRDEGPPVWWIGRTGPGVILIDDIFKSKRSDDPYISEFTKAAYKLDFPLDSLKNVIVPNVNEVNTISCIKKVYKSREGLRYPSSTQQAWEPSSSEFHALLGTGIGKIIAAFVLCAWGQGRKRIVRIVTFHIGADVHKLYMRFDLDDM
;
A
#
# COMPACT_ATOMS: atom_id res chain seq x y z
N MET A 1 -2.49 -31.62 -3.27
CA MET A 1 -1.83 -30.32 -3.02
C MET A 1 -2.35 -29.41 -4.12
N ASP A 2 -3.55 -28.84 -3.94
CA ASP A 2 -4.35 -28.44 -5.10
C ASP A 2 -4.72 -26.95 -5.06
N ASP A 3 -4.25 -26.26 -6.11
CA ASP A 3 -4.65 -24.93 -6.60
C ASP A 3 -4.76 -23.80 -5.58
N ASN A 4 -3.61 -23.45 -5.00
CA ASN A 4 -3.46 -22.20 -4.28
C ASN A 4 -3.25 -21.05 -5.26
N TYR A 5 -4.32 -20.31 -5.54
CA TYR A 5 -4.28 -18.92 -6.04
C TYR A 5 -3.32 -18.59 -7.21
N PRO A 6 -3.25 -19.39 -8.28
CA PRO A 6 -2.20 -19.27 -9.31
C PRO A 6 -2.24 -17.95 -10.08
N LEU A 7 -3.44 -17.38 -10.29
CA LEU A 7 -3.60 -16.09 -10.99
C LEU A 7 -3.01 -14.91 -10.21
N TRP A 8 -3.17 -14.89 -8.89
CA TRP A 8 -2.59 -13.85 -8.05
C TRP A 8 -1.09 -14.05 -7.94
N GLU A 9 -0.64 -15.28 -7.71
CA GLU A 9 0.79 -15.60 -7.61
C GLU A 9 1.56 -15.18 -8.88
N LYS A 10 1.06 -15.55 -10.06
CA LYS A 10 1.67 -15.16 -11.34
C LYS A 10 1.79 -13.64 -11.50
N LYS A 11 0.76 -12.90 -11.11
CA LYS A 11 0.77 -11.43 -11.15
C LYS A 11 1.80 -10.85 -10.17
N GLY A 12 1.85 -11.36 -8.94
CA GLY A 12 2.81 -10.93 -7.94
C GLY A 12 4.25 -11.20 -8.34
N ARG A 13 4.55 -12.37 -8.92
CA ARG A 13 5.88 -12.70 -9.46
C ARG A 13 6.34 -11.69 -10.50
N SER A 14 5.45 -11.30 -11.43
CA SER A 14 5.76 -10.25 -12.41
C SER A 14 6.02 -8.89 -11.75
N LEU A 15 5.20 -8.50 -10.76
CA LEU A 15 5.37 -7.24 -10.04
C LEU A 15 6.69 -7.21 -9.26
N GLN A 16 7.00 -8.26 -8.50
CA GLN A 16 8.26 -8.36 -7.75
C GLN A 16 9.45 -8.34 -8.71
N LYS A 17 9.39 -9.08 -9.82
CA LYS A 17 10.43 -9.05 -10.85
C LYS A 17 10.69 -7.62 -11.33
N TRP A 18 9.65 -6.83 -11.61
CA TRP A 18 9.85 -5.43 -12.01
C TRP A 18 10.44 -4.57 -10.89
N ILE A 19 9.98 -4.76 -9.64
CA ILE A 19 10.46 -4.00 -8.47
C ILE A 19 11.95 -4.26 -8.24
N GLU A 20 12.39 -5.51 -8.25
CA GLU A 20 13.73 -5.89 -7.80
C GLU A 20 14.77 -5.90 -8.92
N ASN A 21 14.36 -6.00 -10.20
CA ASN A 21 15.29 -6.07 -11.32
C ASN A 21 15.30 -4.77 -12.15
N TYR A 22 16.40 -4.01 -12.04
CA TYR A 22 16.62 -2.74 -12.75
C TYR A 22 16.60 -2.85 -14.29
N ARG A 23 16.70 -4.06 -14.87
CA ARG A 23 16.65 -4.32 -16.32
C ARG A 23 15.47 -5.20 -16.73
N ALA A 24 14.48 -5.42 -15.87
CA ALA A 24 13.34 -6.24 -16.28
C ALA A 24 12.55 -5.53 -17.38
N ALA A 25 12.64 -6.08 -18.60
CA ALA A 25 11.94 -5.58 -19.77
C ALA A 25 10.42 -5.60 -19.59
N GLY A 26 9.74 -4.68 -20.26
CA GLY A 26 8.27 -4.62 -20.30
C GLY A 26 7.61 -4.13 -19.00
N CYS A 27 8.35 -3.45 -18.12
CA CYS A 27 7.74 -2.77 -16.97
C CYS A 27 6.84 -1.63 -17.46
N PRO A 28 5.51 -1.67 -17.18
CA PRO A 28 4.59 -0.63 -17.65
C PRO A 28 4.57 0.61 -16.73
N TYR A 29 5.37 0.61 -15.66
CA TYR A 29 5.37 1.67 -14.64
C TYR A 29 6.59 2.57 -14.83
N SER A 30 6.35 3.81 -15.26
CA SER A 30 7.35 4.86 -15.29
C SER A 30 7.48 5.56 -13.94
N ILE A 31 8.67 6.12 -13.66
CA ILE A 31 8.85 7.02 -12.54
C ILE A 31 7.95 8.24 -12.76
N SER A 32 7.06 8.52 -11.81
CA SER A 32 6.12 9.63 -11.96
C SER A 32 6.80 10.98 -11.79
N THR A 33 6.44 11.91 -12.66
CA THR A 33 6.78 13.33 -12.59
C THR A 33 5.70 14.16 -11.90
N PHE A 34 4.57 13.54 -11.52
CA PHE A 34 3.48 14.20 -10.81
C PHE A 34 3.95 14.68 -9.44
N ASN A 35 3.63 15.94 -9.12
CA ASN A 35 3.91 16.54 -7.83
C ASN A 35 2.71 17.37 -7.41
N LEU A 36 2.30 17.20 -6.15
CA LEU A 36 1.27 18.03 -5.54
C LEU A 36 1.88 19.28 -4.93
N LYS A 37 1.14 20.37 -5.01
CA LYS A 37 1.38 21.61 -4.25
C LYS A 37 0.21 21.82 -3.30
N PRO A 38 0.41 22.50 -2.15
CA PRO A 38 -0.69 22.81 -1.23
C PRO A 38 -1.83 23.60 -1.89
N ARG A 39 -1.51 24.42 -2.89
CA ARG A 39 -2.48 25.04 -3.80
C ARG A 39 -2.28 24.44 -5.20
N HIS A 40 -3.03 23.39 -5.51
CA HIS A 40 -3.04 22.76 -6.83
C HIS A 40 -4.24 23.30 -7.63
N PRO A 41 -4.09 23.60 -8.94
CA PRO A 41 -5.21 24.04 -9.77
C PRO A 41 -6.32 22.98 -9.83
N ASP A 42 -5.96 21.74 -10.17
CA ASP A 42 -6.93 20.68 -10.48
C ASP A 42 -7.44 19.90 -9.24
N TYR A 43 -6.75 20.03 -8.11
CA TYR A 43 -7.05 19.24 -6.91
C TYR A 43 -7.22 20.12 -5.67
N THR A 44 -8.21 19.78 -4.86
CA THR A 44 -8.31 20.23 -3.47
C THR A 44 -7.45 19.32 -2.61
N VAL A 45 -6.52 19.91 -1.86
CA VAL A 45 -5.59 19.20 -0.99
C VAL A 45 -5.76 19.69 0.44
N ASP A 46 -6.51 18.93 1.24
CA ASP A 46 -6.71 19.22 2.65
C ASP A 46 -5.65 18.51 3.49
N ARG A 47 -5.05 19.23 4.44
CA ARG A 47 -3.97 18.74 5.29
C ARG A 47 -4.26 19.11 6.74
N THR A 48 -4.42 18.13 7.62
CA THR A 48 -4.69 18.36 9.04
C THR A 48 -3.76 17.52 9.92
N SER A 49 -3.34 18.07 11.05
CA SER A 49 -2.61 17.30 12.07
C SER A 49 -3.54 16.25 12.66
N VAL A 50 -3.06 15.02 12.80
CA VAL A 50 -3.79 13.96 13.49
C VAL A 50 -2.86 13.14 14.37
N HIS A 51 -3.39 12.64 15.48
CA HIS A 51 -2.71 11.63 16.29
C HIS A 51 -3.10 10.24 15.77
N LEU A 52 -2.12 9.34 15.68
CA LEU A 52 -2.40 7.94 15.40
C LEU A 52 -2.91 7.25 16.66
N ASP A 53 -3.81 6.29 16.47
CA ASP A 53 -4.32 5.45 17.55
C ASP A 53 -3.18 4.70 18.25
N ALA A 54 -3.21 4.62 19.58
CA ALA A 54 -2.16 3.98 20.36
C ALA A 54 -1.95 2.50 20.01
N LYS A 55 -3.02 1.76 19.68
CA LYS A 55 -2.89 0.35 19.27
C LYS A 55 -2.22 0.25 17.91
N LEU A 56 -2.48 1.18 17.01
CA LEU A 56 -1.82 1.26 15.72
C LEU A 56 -0.34 1.63 15.87
N LEU A 57 0.00 2.56 16.76
CA LEU A 57 1.39 2.88 17.11
C LEU A 57 2.14 1.65 17.63
N THR A 58 1.54 0.92 18.57
CA THR A 58 2.09 -0.34 19.09
C THR A 58 2.24 -1.39 17.99
N ALA A 59 1.22 -1.60 17.16
CA ALA A 59 1.26 -2.59 16.08
C ALA A 59 2.33 -2.29 15.02
N LEU A 60 2.72 -1.02 14.89
CA LEU A 60 3.73 -0.55 13.94
C LEU A 60 5.12 -0.39 14.59
N ASN A 61 5.27 -0.71 15.87
CA ASN A 61 6.49 -0.42 16.65
C ASN A 61 6.97 1.04 16.49
N MET A 62 6.04 1.99 16.37
CA MET A 62 6.37 3.41 16.31
C MET A 62 6.45 3.95 17.73
N SER A 63 7.67 4.10 18.26
CA SER A 63 7.95 4.49 19.64
C SER A 63 7.56 5.93 19.99
N ASN A 64 7.24 6.76 18.99
CA ASN A 64 6.98 8.19 19.18
C ASN A 64 5.51 8.52 18.92
N ALA A 65 4.66 8.40 19.95
CA ALA A 65 3.26 8.82 19.89
C ALA A 65 3.05 10.33 19.58
N ASN A 66 4.12 11.13 19.71
CA ASN A 66 4.16 12.56 19.39
C ASN A 66 4.58 12.86 17.94
N SER A 67 4.86 11.86 17.09
CA SER A 67 5.23 12.12 15.70
C SER A 67 4.04 12.70 14.92
N THR A 68 4.23 13.93 14.42
CA THR A 68 3.29 14.71 13.62
C THR A 68 2.84 13.94 12.37
N CYS A 69 1.76 13.18 12.51
CA CYS A 69 1.09 12.61 11.35
C CYS A 69 0.18 13.67 10.72
N ARG A 70 0.13 13.67 9.39
CA ARG A 70 -0.77 14.52 8.62
C ARG A 70 -1.82 13.64 7.99
N LYS A 71 -3.10 13.92 8.27
CA LYS A 71 -4.19 13.43 7.43
C LYS A 71 -4.21 14.29 6.18
N ILE A 72 -4.16 13.63 5.03
CA ILE A 72 -4.17 14.26 3.72
C ILE A 72 -5.39 13.73 2.95
N SER A 73 -6.16 14.64 2.37
CA SER A 73 -7.26 14.33 1.46
C SER A 73 -7.01 15.09 0.16
N ILE A 74 -6.88 14.34 -0.94
CA ILE A 74 -6.71 14.85 -2.29
C ILE A 74 -7.97 14.49 -3.05
N ARG A 75 -8.65 15.49 -3.60
CA ARG A 75 -9.90 15.32 -4.37
C ARG A 75 -9.85 16.18 -5.62
N GLN A 76 -10.38 15.68 -6.72
CA GLN A 76 -10.60 16.49 -7.92
C GLN A 76 -11.50 17.69 -7.59
N ARG A 77 -11.16 18.87 -8.13
CA ARG A 77 -11.93 20.11 -7.90
C ARG A 77 -13.19 20.18 -8.76
N ASP A 78 -13.07 19.78 -10.03
CA ASP A 78 -14.11 19.94 -11.04
C ASP A 78 -15.07 18.74 -11.09
N GLU A 79 -16.18 18.87 -11.82
CA GLU A 79 -17.21 17.83 -12.05
C GLU A 79 -16.74 16.68 -12.97
N GLY A 80 -15.44 16.40 -13.00
CA GLY A 80 -14.84 15.32 -13.75
C GLY A 80 -15.16 13.93 -13.17
N PRO A 81 -14.77 12.85 -13.87
CA PRO A 81 -14.92 11.50 -13.36
C PRO A 81 -14.15 11.35 -12.03
N PRO A 82 -14.79 10.94 -10.94
CA PRO A 82 -14.26 11.24 -9.62
C PRO A 82 -12.98 10.47 -9.30
N VAL A 83 -12.07 11.17 -8.63
CA VAL A 83 -10.82 10.64 -8.10
C VAL A 83 -10.56 11.20 -6.72
N TRP A 84 -10.19 10.34 -5.77
CA TRP A 84 -9.73 10.77 -4.47
C TRP A 84 -8.68 9.84 -3.88
N TRP A 85 -7.86 10.45 -3.03
CA TRP A 85 -6.91 9.76 -2.18
C TRP A 85 -7.04 10.35 -0.77
N ILE A 86 -7.26 9.50 0.22
CA ILE A 86 -7.35 9.86 1.62
C ILE A 86 -6.41 8.95 2.39
N GLY A 87 -5.58 9.55 3.23
CA GLY A 87 -4.63 8.79 4.02
C GLY A 87 -3.95 9.63 5.07
N ARG A 88 -2.99 9.00 5.75
CA ARG A 88 -2.15 9.63 6.77
C ARG A 88 -0.69 9.41 6.44
N THR A 89 0.12 10.44 6.56
CA THR A 89 1.57 10.36 6.36
C THR A 89 2.28 10.73 7.66
N GLY A 90 3.35 10.01 7.97
CA GLY A 90 4.22 10.28 9.11
C GLY A 90 5.66 9.92 8.77
N PRO A 91 6.62 10.23 9.67
CA PRO A 91 8.01 9.83 9.48
C PRO A 91 8.12 8.32 9.22
N GLY A 92 8.63 7.94 8.05
CA GLY A 92 8.77 6.55 7.63
C GLY A 92 7.50 5.75 7.36
N VAL A 93 6.30 6.37 7.33
CA VAL A 93 5.04 5.62 7.18
C VAL A 93 3.99 6.34 6.32
N ILE A 94 3.28 5.56 5.50
CA ILE A 94 2.02 5.95 4.85
C ILE A 94 0.91 5.02 5.32
N LEU A 95 -0.27 5.58 5.61
CA LEU A 95 -1.52 4.86 5.76
C LEU A 95 -2.47 5.28 4.63
N ILE A 96 -2.91 4.33 3.82
CA ILE A 96 -3.83 4.57 2.70
C ILE A 96 -5.24 4.20 3.17
N ASP A 97 -5.99 5.20 3.62
CA ASP A 97 -7.27 5.00 4.32
C ASP A 97 -8.43 4.75 3.37
N ASP A 98 -8.52 5.55 2.30
CA ASP A 98 -9.56 5.41 1.28
C ASP A 98 -9.08 5.98 -0.06
N ILE A 99 -9.35 5.26 -1.13
CA ILE A 99 -8.86 5.58 -2.47
C ILE A 99 -9.91 5.20 -3.51
N PHE A 100 -10.05 6.05 -4.53
CA PHE A 100 -10.87 5.73 -5.68
C PHE A 100 -10.38 6.48 -6.89
N LYS A 101 -10.47 5.81 -8.04
CA LYS A 101 -10.27 6.42 -9.34
C LYS A 101 -11.30 5.87 -10.30
N SER A 102 -12.10 6.75 -10.89
CA SER A 102 -13.00 6.37 -11.97
C SER A 102 -12.21 5.77 -13.15
N LYS A 103 -12.75 4.72 -13.76
CA LYS A 103 -12.17 4.14 -14.99
C LYS A 103 -12.19 5.10 -16.18
N ARG A 104 -13.01 6.15 -16.12
CA ARG A 104 -13.13 7.20 -17.14
C ARG A 104 -12.24 8.41 -16.89
N SER A 105 -11.55 8.45 -15.75
CA SER A 105 -10.66 9.56 -15.41
C SER A 105 -9.29 9.35 -16.05
N ASP A 106 -8.74 10.41 -16.64
CA ASP A 106 -7.36 10.49 -17.13
C ASP A 106 -6.41 11.13 -16.09
N ASP A 107 -6.89 11.34 -14.86
CA ASP A 107 -6.08 11.84 -13.75
C ASP A 107 -4.94 10.86 -13.40
N PRO A 108 -3.92 11.32 -12.64
CA PRO A 108 -2.85 10.48 -12.16
C PRO A 108 -3.33 9.21 -11.46
N TYR A 109 -2.51 8.17 -11.52
CA TYR A 109 -2.82 6.93 -10.81
C TYR A 109 -2.74 7.11 -9.30
N ILE A 110 -3.45 6.26 -8.55
CA ILE A 110 -3.39 6.23 -7.08
C ILE A 110 -1.95 6.12 -6.55
N SER A 111 -1.08 5.39 -7.26
CA SER A 111 0.35 5.32 -6.96
C SER A 111 1.05 6.68 -7.00
N GLU A 112 0.68 7.54 -7.95
CA GLU A 112 1.22 8.89 -8.10
C GLU A 112 0.69 9.83 -7.02
N PHE A 113 -0.61 9.77 -6.71
CA PHE A 113 -1.17 10.48 -5.56
C PHE A 113 -0.53 10.05 -4.24
N THR A 114 -0.27 8.75 -4.06
CA THR A 114 0.40 8.21 -2.86
C THR A 114 1.83 8.78 -2.72
N LYS A 115 2.60 8.80 -3.81
CA LYS A 115 3.94 9.42 -3.87
C LYS A 115 3.87 10.90 -3.53
N ALA A 116 2.96 11.63 -4.18
CA ALA A 116 2.83 13.05 -3.99
C ALA A 116 2.37 13.41 -2.57
N ALA A 117 1.43 12.65 -1.99
CA ALA A 117 0.95 12.84 -0.62
C ALA A 117 2.08 12.73 0.40
N TYR A 118 2.97 11.74 0.26
CA TYR A 118 4.12 11.60 1.17
C TYR A 118 5.13 12.73 1.02
N LYS A 119 5.45 13.10 -0.23
CA LYS A 119 6.40 14.16 -0.56
C LYS A 119 5.99 15.56 -0.10
N LEU A 120 4.72 15.77 0.26
CA LEU A 120 4.27 17.07 0.80
C LEU A 120 4.93 17.39 2.15
N ASP A 121 5.33 16.37 2.91
CA ASP A 121 5.80 16.52 4.30
C ASP A 121 7.12 15.78 4.57
N PHE A 122 7.43 14.73 3.81
CA PHE A 122 8.56 13.84 4.11
C PHE A 122 9.38 13.48 2.86
N PRO A 123 10.70 13.32 2.98
CA PRO A 123 11.54 12.85 1.87
C PRO A 123 11.21 11.38 1.57
N LEU A 124 11.04 11.02 0.29
CA LEU A 124 10.66 9.65 -0.11
C LEU A 124 11.58 8.58 0.47
N ASP A 125 12.89 8.83 0.50
CA ASP A 125 13.87 7.83 0.96
C ASP A 125 13.73 7.48 2.45
N SER A 126 13.03 8.32 3.22
CA SER A 126 12.72 8.02 4.63
C SER A 126 11.60 7.00 4.81
N LEU A 127 10.80 6.71 3.76
CA LEU A 127 9.65 5.82 3.84
C LEU A 127 10.06 4.36 4.03
N LYS A 128 9.51 3.72 5.07
CA LYS A 128 9.80 2.33 5.44
C LYS A 128 8.57 1.43 5.39
N ASN A 129 7.38 1.97 5.63
CA ASN A 129 6.17 1.16 5.74
C ASN A 129 5.01 1.80 4.98
N VAL A 130 4.29 1.01 4.20
CA VAL A 130 2.98 1.39 3.65
C VAL A 130 1.91 0.49 4.24
N ILE A 131 0.87 1.08 4.80
CA ILE A 131 -0.19 0.37 5.51
C ILE A 131 -1.52 0.67 4.85
N VAL A 132 -2.31 -0.37 4.63
CA VAL A 132 -3.69 -0.26 4.15
C VAL A 132 -4.58 -0.77 5.28
N PRO A 133 -5.16 0.14 6.09
CA PRO A 133 -6.15 -0.22 7.09
C PRO A 133 -7.49 -0.60 6.45
N ASN A 134 -8.32 -1.32 7.20
CA ASN A 134 -9.71 -1.65 6.86
C ASN A 134 -9.86 -2.22 5.44
N VAL A 135 -9.01 -3.18 5.07
CA VAL A 135 -9.04 -3.82 3.76
C VAL A 135 -10.41 -4.44 3.51
N ASN A 136 -11.15 -3.85 2.57
CA ASN A 136 -12.50 -4.27 2.17
C ASN A 136 -12.59 -4.70 0.70
N GLU A 137 -11.50 -4.61 -0.07
CA GLU A 137 -11.47 -4.99 -1.48
C GLU A 137 -11.65 -6.51 -1.61
N VAL A 138 -12.72 -6.91 -2.30
CA VAL A 138 -13.24 -8.28 -2.33
C VAL A 138 -12.20 -9.29 -2.84
N ASN A 139 -11.43 -8.96 -3.88
CA ASN A 139 -10.42 -9.88 -4.41
C ASN A 139 -9.27 -10.09 -3.43
N THR A 140 -8.85 -9.03 -2.74
CA THR A 140 -7.79 -9.08 -1.73
C THR A 140 -8.24 -9.91 -0.54
N ILE A 141 -9.46 -9.70 -0.01
CA ILE A 141 -10.01 -10.53 1.06
C ILE A 141 -10.09 -12.01 0.65
N SER A 142 -10.56 -12.29 -0.57
CA SER A 142 -10.65 -13.65 -1.11
C SER A 142 -9.28 -14.32 -1.18
N CYS A 143 -8.26 -13.60 -1.66
CA CYS A 143 -6.88 -14.08 -1.70
C CYS A 143 -6.34 -14.37 -0.29
N ILE A 144 -6.53 -13.45 0.65
CA ILE A 144 -6.04 -13.59 2.02
C ILE A 144 -6.64 -14.82 2.70
N LYS A 145 -7.95 -15.06 2.56
CA LYS A 145 -8.58 -16.27 3.11
C LYS A 145 -7.96 -17.56 2.58
N LYS A 146 -7.58 -17.60 1.29
CA LYS A 146 -6.90 -18.77 0.70
C LYS A 146 -5.45 -18.90 1.18
N VAL A 147 -4.71 -17.79 1.25
CA VAL A 147 -3.35 -17.72 1.81
C VAL A 147 -3.31 -18.19 3.26
N TYR A 148 -4.32 -17.87 4.07
CA TYR A 148 -4.39 -18.38 5.43
C TYR A 148 -4.69 -19.88 5.46
N LYS A 149 -5.57 -20.37 4.58
CA LYS A 149 -5.91 -21.80 4.47
C LYS A 149 -4.73 -22.64 3.95
N SER A 150 -3.79 -22.06 3.19
CA SER A 150 -2.63 -22.79 2.65
C SER A 150 -1.61 -23.16 3.72
N ARG A 151 -1.58 -22.44 4.84
CA ARG A 151 -0.64 -22.68 5.94
C ARG A 151 -1.29 -23.56 7.00
N GLU A 152 -0.71 -24.73 7.22
CA GLU A 152 -1.22 -25.68 8.22
C GLU A 152 -1.31 -25.04 9.61
N GLY A 153 -2.43 -25.29 10.31
CA GLY A 153 -2.69 -24.75 11.65
C GLY A 153 -3.11 -23.28 11.69
N LEU A 154 -3.08 -22.54 10.57
CA LEU A 154 -3.48 -21.14 10.54
C LEU A 154 -4.98 -20.98 10.25
N ARG A 155 -5.64 -20.06 10.97
CA ARG A 155 -7.06 -19.73 10.80
C ARG A 155 -7.23 -18.26 10.43
N TYR A 156 -8.22 -17.97 9.59
CA TYR A 156 -8.65 -16.61 9.27
C TYR A 156 -9.98 -16.29 9.97
N PRO A 157 -10.11 -15.15 10.65
CA PRO A 157 -9.05 -14.22 11.03
C PRO A 157 -8.07 -14.86 12.05
N SER A 158 -6.80 -14.43 12.05
CA SER A 158 -5.83 -14.86 13.08
C SER A 158 -5.75 -13.82 14.19
N SER A 159 -5.56 -14.30 15.43
CA SER A 159 -5.26 -13.49 16.61
C SER A 159 -3.84 -12.94 16.63
N THR A 160 -2.94 -13.48 15.79
CA THR A 160 -1.55 -13.06 15.69
C THR A 160 -1.24 -12.50 14.30
N GLN A 161 -0.29 -11.55 14.24
CA GLN A 161 0.20 -11.01 12.97
C GLN A 161 0.82 -12.12 12.15
N GLN A 162 0.54 -12.14 10.84
CA GLN A 162 1.15 -13.08 9.91
C GLN A 162 2.08 -12.34 8.96
N ALA A 163 3.32 -12.81 8.90
CA ALA A 163 4.35 -12.31 8.00
C ALA A 163 4.49 -13.26 6.80
N TRP A 164 4.57 -12.66 5.62
CA TRP A 164 4.74 -13.35 4.34
C TRP A 164 6.01 -12.83 3.68
N GLU A 165 6.94 -13.74 3.41
CA GLU A 165 8.30 -13.41 2.95
C GLU A 165 8.41 -13.49 1.42
N PRO A 166 9.31 -12.73 0.77
CA PRO A 166 9.34 -12.59 -0.69
C PRO A 166 9.55 -13.89 -1.46
N SER A 167 10.11 -14.92 -0.84
CA SER A 167 10.29 -16.24 -1.43
C SER A 167 9.03 -17.09 -1.47
N SER A 168 7.96 -16.75 -0.74
CA SER A 168 6.77 -17.60 -0.59
C SER A 168 5.72 -17.38 -1.68
N SER A 169 4.96 -18.42 -2.01
CA SER A 169 3.80 -18.28 -2.92
C SER A 169 2.74 -17.34 -2.34
N GLU A 170 2.56 -17.33 -1.03
CA GLU A 170 1.65 -16.44 -0.31
C GLU A 170 1.99 -14.97 -0.54
N PHE A 171 3.27 -14.60 -0.46
CA PHE A 171 3.72 -13.24 -0.70
C PHE A 171 3.36 -12.79 -2.11
N HIS A 172 3.70 -13.61 -3.12
CA HIS A 172 3.36 -13.31 -4.51
C HIS A 172 1.84 -13.21 -4.70
N ALA A 173 1.06 -14.08 -4.07
CA ALA A 173 -0.40 -14.00 -4.13
C ALA A 173 -0.92 -12.67 -3.59
N LEU A 174 -0.46 -12.26 -2.40
CA LEU A 174 -0.86 -10.99 -1.79
C LEU A 174 -0.40 -9.79 -2.63
N LEU A 175 0.81 -9.82 -3.17
CA LEU A 175 1.31 -8.77 -4.06
C LEU A 175 0.51 -8.69 -5.37
N GLY A 176 -0.02 -9.81 -5.87
CA GLY A 176 -0.84 -9.87 -7.07
C GLY A 176 -2.29 -9.41 -6.92
N THR A 177 -2.73 -9.08 -5.69
CA THR A 177 -4.08 -8.56 -5.41
C THR A 177 -4.26 -7.12 -5.89
N GLY A 178 -5.49 -6.57 -5.78
CA GLY A 178 -5.77 -5.17 -6.10
C GLY A 178 -4.92 -4.21 -5.26
N ILE A 179 -4.87 -4.43 -3.94
CA ILE A 179 -4.04 -3.64 -3.03
C ILE A 179 -2.55 -3.85 -3.31
N GLY A 180 -2.11 -5.11 -3.42
CA GLY A 180 -0.71 -5.42 -3.72
C GLY A 180 -0.22 -4.74 -5.00
N LYS A 181 -1.05 -4.72 -6.04
CA LYS A 181 -0.77 -4.02 -7.30
C LYS A 181 -0.63 -2.51 -7.12
N ILE A 182 -1.47 -1.88 -6.31
CA ILE A 182 -1.37 -0.43 -6.02
C ILE A 182 -0.04 -0.12 -5.33
N ILE A 183 0.36 -0.94 -4.36
CA ILE A 183 1.63 -0.75 -3.64
C ILE A 183 2.84 -1.01 -4.54
N ALA A 184 2.80 -2.06 -5.35
CA ALA A 184 3.84 -2.34 -6.34
C ALA A 184 3.98 -1.20 -7.36
N ALA A 185 2.86 -0.71 -7.88
CA ALA A 185 2.82 0.44 -8.77
C ALA A 185 3.38 1.69 -8.09
N PHE A 186 3.07 1.91 -6.81
CA PHE A 186 3.64 2.99 -6.01
C PHE A 186 5.16 2.89 -5.90
N VAL A 187 5.70 1.72 -5.54
CA VAL A 187 7.16 1.50 -5.44
C VAL A 187 7.85 1.82 -6.78
N LEU A 188 7.34 1.27 -7.87
CA LEU A 188 7.90 1.49 -9.21
C LEU A 188 7.78 2.96 -9.67
N CYS A 189 6.65 3.60 -9.38
CA CYS A 189 6.39 5.01 -9.67
C CYS A 189 7.27 5.97 -8.85
N ALA A 190 7.55 5.62 -7.60
CA ALA A 190 8.30 6.46 -6.68
C ALA A 190 9.81 6.40 -6.94
N TRP A 191 10.38 5.21 -7.10
CA TRP A 191 11.83 5.00 -7.21
C TRP A 191 12.31 4.40 -8.53
N GLY A 192 11.42 3.75 -9.30
CA GLY A 192 11.80 2.95 -10.46
C GLY A 192 12.21 1.53 -10.09
N GLN A 193 12.71 0.79 -11.08
CA GLN A 193 13.10 -0.61 -10.94
C GLN A 193 14.46 -0.74 -10.23
N GLY A 194 14.61 -1.74 -9.36
CA GLY A 194 15.86 -2.12 -8.70
C GLY A 194 16.41 -1.10 -7.71
N ARG A 195 15.55 -0.27 -7.10
CA ARG A 195 15.93 0.77 -6.13
C ARG A 195 15.39 0.52 -4.73
N LYS A 196 14.17 -0.01 -4.66
CA LYS A 196 13.49 -0.41 -3.43
C LYS A 196 12.94 -1.81 -3.62
N ARG A 197 12.72 -2.52 -2.52
CA ARG A 197 12.03 -3.81 -2.48
C ARG A 197 10.96 -3.82 -1.41
N ILE A 198 9.99 -4.71 -1.59
CA ILE A 198 9.02 -5.06 -0.54
C ILE A 198 9.57 -6.29 0.16
N VAL A 199 10.20 -6.11 1.32
CA VAL A 199 10.87 -7.21 2.04
C VAL A 199 9.89 -8.10 2.78
N ARG A 200 8.67 -7.62 3.05
CA ARG A 200 7.67 -8.38 3.77
C ARG A 200 6.28 -7.81 3.57
N ILE A 201 5.29 -8.68 3.52
CA ILE A 201 3.88 -8.31 3.64
C ILE A 201 3.38 -8.86 4.98
N VAL A 202 2.76 -8.02 5.79
CA VAL A 202 2.19 -8.41 7.09
C VAL A 202 0.68 -8.21 7.08
N THR A 203 -0.07 -9.24 7.44
CA THR A 203 -1.52 -9.19 7.60
C THR A 203 -1.89 -9.35 9.07
N PHE A 204 -2.73 -8.47 9.60
CA PHE A 204 -3.10 -8.47 11.01
C PHE A 204 -4.44 -7.80 11.28
N HIS A 205 -4.99 -8.06 12.46
CA HIS A 205 -6.19 -7.41 12.98
C HIS A 205 -5.80 -6.65 14.24
N ILE A 206 -6.38 -5.47 14.46
CA ILE A 206 -6.09 -4.65 15.65
C ILE A 206 -7.29 -4.67 16.59
N GLY A 207 -7.05 -5.09 17.84
CA GLY A 207 -8.07 -5.12 18.89
C GLY A 207 -9.04 -6.30 18.76
N ALA A 208 -10.16 -6.22 19.48
CA ALA A 208 -11.22 -7.24 19.45
C ALA A 208 -12.03 -7.23 18.14
N ASP A 209 -11.83 -6.21 17.30
CA ASP A 209 -12.53 -6.06 16.02
C ASP A 209 -11.80 -6.89 14.94
N VAL A 210 -12.12 -8.18 14.92
CA VAL A 210 -11.60 -9.15 13.94
C VAL A 210 -12.06 -8.86 12.50
N HIS A 211 -12.91 -7.85 12.30
CA HIS A 211 -13.37 -7.45 10.97
C HIS A 211 -12.46 -6.41 10.31
N LYS A 212 -11.59 -5.74 11.08
CA LYS A 212 -10.64 -4.74 10.54
C LYS A 212 -9.32 -5.38 10.23
N LEU A 213 -9.21 -5.86 8.99
CA LEU A 213 -7.98 -6.36 8.41
C LEU A 213 -7.04 -5.20 8.01
N TYR A 214 -5.78 -5.31 8.40
CA TYR A 214 -4.69 -4.43 8.01
C TYR A 214 -3.71 -5.22 7.14
N MET A 215 -3.19 -4.55 6.11
CA MET A 215 -2.02 -5.00 5.36
C MET A 215 -0.91 -3.98 5.52
N ARG A 216 0.28 -4.43 5.91
CA ARG A 216 1.49 -3.61 5.96
C ARG A 216 2.52 -4.17 4.98
N PHE A 217 3.16 -3.28 4.25
CA PHE A 217 4.20 -3.56 3.28
C PHE A 217 5.48 -2.90 3.80
N ASP A 218 6.44 -3.73 4.18
CA ASP A 218 7.73 -3.29 4.70
C ASP A 218 8.65 -3.05 3.48
N LEU A 219 9.23 -1.86 3.40
CA LEU A 219 10.10 -1.42 2.31
C LEU A 219 11.54 -1.35 2.78
N ASP A 220 12.47 -1.69 1.88
CA ASP A 220 13.90 -1.59 2.11
C ASP A 220 14.61 -1.16 0.82
N ASP A 221 15.84 -0.67 0.96
CA ASP A 221 16.72 -0.42 -0.19
C ASP A 221 17.18 -1.76 -0.82
N MET A 222 17.51 -1.70 -2.11
CA MET A 222 18.07 -2.81 -2.89
C MET A 222 19.60 -2.81 -2.88
#